data_AF-A0A920LFD7-F1
#
_entry.id   AF-A0A920LFD7-F1
#
_cell.length_a   1.000
_cell.length_b   1.000
_cell.length_c   1.000
_cell.angle_alpha   90.00
_cell.angle_beta   90.00
_cell.angle_gamma   90.00
#
_symmetry.space_group_name_H-M   'P 1'
#
loop_
_entity.id
_entity.type
_entity.pdbx_description
1 polymer ?
#
loop_
_entity_poly.entity_id
_entity_poly.type
_entity_poly.pdbx_seq_one_letter_code
_entity_poly.pdbx_strand_id
1 'polypeptide(L)'
;MKPSKAKNITLTIDIDLQEYAESLLQNKRGGVVAIEPSTGEILTLVSSPTYKSEQFVGQDRTKNYNKLLNDSINKPLFDRSLQAQYSPGSR
;
A
#
# COMPACT_ATOMS: atom_id res chain seq x y z
N MET A 1 -22.86 29.18 7.94
CA MET A 1 -22.26 28.43 6.82
C MET A 1 -22.71 26.97 6.94
N LYS A 2 -23.57 26.47 6.04
CA LYS A 2 -24.05 25.07 6.07
C LYS A 2 -22.97 24.16 5.47
N PRO A 3 -22.63 23.01 6.07
CA PRO A 3 -21.64 22.10 5.48
C PRO A 3 -22.16 21.57 4.14
N SER A 4 -21.34 21.66 3.09
CA SER A 4 -21.62 21.03 1.80
C SER A 4 -21.19 19.56 1.84
N LYS A 5 -21.92 18.69 1.13
CA LYS A 5 -21.56 17.26 1.04
C LYS A 5 -20.19 17.09 0.38
N ALA A 6 -19.37 16.20 0.95
CA ALA A 6 -18.13 15.77 0.36
C ALA A 6 -18.38 15.08 -1.00
N LYS A 7 -17.45 15.25 -1.95
CA LYS A 7 -17.48 14.58 -3.24
C LYS A 7 -16.84 13.20 -3.12
N ASN A 8 -17.44 12.21 -3.77
CA ASN A 8 -16.84 10.87 -3.89
C ASN A 8 -15.66 10.90 -4.85
N ILE A 9 -14.69 10.03 -4.61
CA ILE A 9 -13.54 9.79 -5.48
C ILE A 9 -13.69 8.36 -6.03
N THR A 10 -13.48 8.20 -7.34
CA THR A 10 -13.43 6.88 -8.00
C THR A 10 -11.98 6.61 -8.39
N LEU A 11 -11.50 5.41 -8.09
CA LEU A 11 -10.16 4.95 -8.41
C LEU A 11 -10.23 3.94 -9.56
N THR A 12 -9.10 3.75 -10.25
CA THR A 12 -8.92 2.72 -11.29
C THR A 12 -8.50 1.37 -10.72
N ILE A 13 -8.31 1.29 -9.40
CA ILE A 13 -7.90 0.08 -8.70
C ILE A 13 -9.00 -0.98 -8.84
N ASP A 14 -8.60 -2.14 -9.34
CA ASP A 14 -9.41 -3.35 -9.33
C ASP A 14 -9.22 -4.06 -7.98
N ILE A 15 -10.31 -4.21 -7.23
CA ILE A 15 -10.26 -4.77 -5.87
C ILE A 15 -9.87 -6.24 -5.86
N ASP A 16 -10.33 -7.02 -6.84
CA ASP A 16 -10.05 -8.46 -6.91
C ASP A 16 -8.57 -8.68 -7.24
N LEU A 17 -8.02 -7.85 -8.15
CA LEU A 17 -6.60 -7.88 -8.47
C LEU A 17 -5.73 -7.43 -7.29
N GLN A 18 -6.16 -6.41 -6.56
CA GLN A 18 -5.48 -5.92 -5.36
C GLN A 18 -5.39 -7.02 -4.29
N GLU A 19 -6.52 -7.66 -3.95
CA GLU A 19 -6.56 -8.75 -2.97
C GLU A 19 -5.72 -9.95 -3.41
N TYR A 20 -5.77 -10.30 -4.70
CA TYR A 20 -4.94 -11.37 -5.25
C TYR A 20 -3.44 -11.03 -5.14
N ALA A 21 -3.03 -9.82 -5.52
CA ALA A 21 -1.63 -9.39 -5.42
C ALA A 21 -1.13 -9.34 -3.96
N GLU A 22 -1.99 -8.93 -3.02
CA GLU A 22 -1.70 -8.99 -1.59
C GLU A 22 -1.50 -10.43 -1.11
N SER A 23 -2.35 -11.36 -1.54
CA SER A 23 -2.23 -12.78 -1.20
C SER A 23 -0.91 -13.38 -1.68
N LEU A 24 -0.46 -13.02 -2.89
CA LEU A 24 0.82 -13.47 -3.45
C LEU A 24 2.03 -12.93 -2.69
N LEU A 25 1.90 -11.75 -2.09
CA LEU A 25 2.95 -11.08 -1.33
C LEU A 25 2.94 -11.40 0.18
N GLN A 26 2.06 -12.30 0.64
CA GLN A 26 2.10 -12.78 2.01
C GLN A 26 3.47 -13.40 2.35
N ASN A 27 4.06 -12.94 3.45
CA ASN A 27 5.39 -13.34 3.91
C ASN A 27 6.54 -13.05 2.94
N LYS A 28 6.33 -12.19 1.93
CA LYS A 28 7.35 -11.74 0.98
C LYS A 28 7.65 -10.26 1.18
N ARG A 29 8.83 -9.82 0.71
CA ARG A 29 9.21 -8.40 0.69
C ARG A 29 9.28 -7.92 -0.74
N GLY A 30 8.55 -6.86 -1.07
CA GLY A 30 8.51 -6.30 -2.41
C GLY A 30 7.31 -5.40 -2.65
N GLY A 31 7.09 -5.05 -3.91
CA GLY A 31 5.89 -4.36 -4.36
C GLY A 31 5.40 -4.95 -5.68
N VAL A 32 4.10 -4.82 -5.93
CA VAL A 32 3.44 -5.20 -7.18
C VAL A 32 2.71 -3.97 -7.69
N VAL A 33 2.92 -3.65 -8.96
CA VAL A 33 2.20 -2.61 -9.68
C VAL A 33 1.72 -3.21 -10.99
N ALA A 34 0.42 -3.11 -11.26
CA ALA A 34 -0.12 -3.43 -12.58
C ALA A 34 -0.74 -2.18 -13.19
N ILE A 35 -0.46 -1.98 -14.48
CA ILE A 35 -0.88 -0.81 -15.25
C ILE A 35 -1.55 -1.32 -16.52
N GLU A 36 -2.68 -0.72 -16.90
CA GLU A 36 -3.26 -0.87 -18.23
C GLU A 36 -2.42 -0.03 -19.22
N PRO A 37 -1.65 -0.64 -20.14
CA PRO A 37 -0.70 0.11 -20.96
C PRO A 37 -1.36 1.08 -21.93
N SER A 38 -2.60 0.80 -22.35
CA SER A 38 -3.30 1.64 -23.33
C SER A 38 -3.84 2.94 -22.72
N THR A 39 -4.20 2.94 -21.43
CA THR A 39 -4.78 4.09 -20.73
C THR A 39 -3.84 4.70 -19.70
N GLY A 40 -2.84 3.94 -19.22
CA GLY A 40 -1.98 4.31 -18.11
C GLY A 40 -2.64 4.14 -16.73
N GLU A 41 -3.82 3.52 -16.67
CA GLU A 41 -4.54 3.31 -15.41
C GLU A 41 -3.80 2.33 -14.51
N ILE A 42 -3.74 2.62 -13.21
CA ILE A 42 -3.16 1.73 -12.21
C ILE A 42 -4.27 0.80 -11.73
N LEU A 43 -4.11 -0.50 -11.99
CA LEU A 43 -5.09 -1.52 -11.62
C LEU A 43 -4.81 -2.11 -10.23
N THR A 44 -3.54 -2.19 -9.83
CA THR A 44 -3.17 -2.57 -8.45
C THR A 44 -1.86 -1.90 -8.04
N LEU A 45 -1.77 -1.61 -6.74
CA LEU A 45 -0.60 -1.03 -6.10
C LEU A 45 -0.44 -1.66 -4.70
N VAL A 46 0.44 -2.66 -4.60
CA VAL A 46 0.67 -3.40 -3.35
C VAL A 46 2.11 -3.23 -2.89
N SER A 47 2.30 -3.03 -1.59
CA SER A 47 3.59 -3.14 -0.93
C SER A 47 3.53 -4.15 0.20
N SER A 48 4.58 -4.97 0.36
CA SER A 48 4.70 -5.94 1.44
C SER A 48 6.12 -5.97 2.00
N PRO A 49 6.32 -6.14 3.32
CA PRO A 49 5.29 -6.24 4.36
C PRO A 49 4.61 -4.89 4.61
N THR A 50 3.32 -4.91 4.94
CA THR A 50 2.52 -3.71 5.25
C THR A 50 1.93 -3.77 6.66
N TYR A 51 1.17 -2.76 7.06
CA TYR A 51 0.46 -2.65 8.32
C TYR A 51 -1.06 -2.60 8.10
N LYS A 52 -1.81 -2.76 9.19
CA LYS A 52 -3.27 -2.66 9.20
C LYS A 52 -3.69 -1.25 9.58
N SER A 53 -4.55 -0.61 8.79
CA SER A 53 -5.00 0.78 9.02
C SER A 53 -5.65 0.97 10.39
N GLU A 54 -6.28 -0.08 10.92
CA GLU A 54 -6.92 -0.07 12.24
C GLU A 54 -5.90 0.18 13.37
N GLN A 55 -4.62 -0.12 13.15
CA GLN A 55 -3.55 0.13 14.13
C GLN A 55 -3.31 1.63 14.37
N PHE A 56 -3.82 2.49 13.50
CA PHE A 56 -3.69 3.95 13.57
C PHE A 56 -4.89 4.66 14.20
N VAL A 57 -5.89 3.91 14.66
CA VAL A 57 -7.12 4.44 15.24
C VAL A 57 -7.13 4.24 16.76
N GLY A 58 -7.66 5.23 17.49
CA GLY A 58 -7.86 5.13 18.94
C GLY A 58 -6.61 5.42 19.78
N GLN A 59 -6.64 4.96 21.03
CA GLN A 59 -5.67 5.34 22.06
C GLN A 59 -4.28 4.70 21.84
N ASP A 60 -4.24 3.52 21.24
CA ASP A 60 -2.99 2.78 21.00
C ASP A 60 -2.20 3.25 19.78
N ARG A 61 -2.69 4.24 19.01
CA ARG A 61 -2.06 4.75 17.78
C ARG A 61 -0.57 5.03 17.95
N THR A 62 -0.20 5.78 18.99
CA THR A 62 1.21 6.19 19.22
C THR A 62 2.10 4.98 19.51
N LYS A 63 1.59 4.03 20.31
CA LYS A 63 2.31 2.80 20.65
C LYS A 63 2.51 1.91 19.43
N ASN A 64 1.46 1.71 18.63
CA ASN A 64 1.51 0.93 17.40
C ASN A 64 2.44 1.56 16.37
N TYR A 65 2.35 2.88 16.19
CA TYR A 65 3.23 3.61 15.28
C TYR A 65 4.70 3.44 15.67
N ASN A 66 5.05 3.65 16.94
CA ASN A 66 6.43 3.46 17.41
C ASN A 66 6.92 2.03 17.21
N LYS A 67 6.05 1.02 17.40
CA LYS A 67 6.40 -0.38 17.12
C LYS A 67 6.71 -0.60 15.64
N LEU A 68 5.88 -0.09 14.74
CA LEU A 68 6.06 -0.22 13.28
C LEU A 68 7.29 0.56 12.79
N LEU A 69 7.54 1.75 13.36
CA LEU A 69 8.70 2.58 13.05
C LEU A 69 10.02 1.91 13.44
N ASN A 70 10.02 1.21 14.58
CA ASN A 70 11.19 0.50 15.09
C ASN A 70 11.41 -0.88 14.43
N ASP A 71 10.50 -1.35 13.56
CA ASP A 71 10.69 -2.58 12.79
C ASP A 71 11.64 -2.33 11.60
N SER A 72 12.94 -2.39 11.90
CA SER A 72 14.02 -2.18 10.93
C SER A 72 14.15 -3.30 9.90
N ILE A 73 13.57 -4.48 10.18
CA ILE A 73 13.69 -5.68 9.34
C ILE A 73 12.58 -5.69 8.29
N ASN A 74 11.33 -5.51 8.70
CA ASN A 74 10.19 -5.55 7.80
C ASN A 74 9.87 -4.18 7.21
N LYS A 75 10.21 -3.09 7.90
CA LYS A 75 9.93 -1.70 7.47
C LYS A 75 8.53 -1.55 6.87
N PRO A 76 7.46 -1.81 7.64
CA PRO A 76 6.09 -1.87 7.12
C PRO A 76 5.54 -0.50 6.71
N LEU A 77 6.13 0.59 7.21
CA LEU A 77 5.77 1.96 6.82
C LEU A 77 6.41 2.42 5.49
N PHE A 78 7.26 1.59 4.89
CA PHE A 78 7.98 1.92 3.67
C PHE A 78 7.26 1.38 2.44
N ASP A 79 6.77 2.29 1.60
CA ASP A 79 6.08 1.94 0.36
C ASP A 79 7.09 1.49 -0.71
N ARG A 80 7.18 0.18 -0.88
CA ARG A 80 8.08 -0.43 -1.86
C ARG A 80 7.55 -0.40 -3.29
N SER A 81 6.27 -0.12 -3.50
CA SER A 81 5.70 -0.03 -4.84
C SER A 81 6.11 1.28 -5.52
N LEU A 82 6.25 2.36 -4.73
CA LEU A 82 6.58 3.70 -5.23
C LEU A 82 8.01 4.14 -4.90
N GLN A 83 8.52 3.82 -3.71
CA GLN A 83 9.76 4.41 -3.19
C GLN A 83 10.98 3.49 -3.24
N ALA A 84 10.77 2.18 -3.43
CA ALA A 84 11.89 1.26 -3.48
C ALA A 84 12.60 1.33 -4.83
N GLN A 85 13.82 1.86 -4.83
CA GLN A 85 14.75 1.71 -5.93
C GLN A 85 15.46 0.37 -5.79
N TYR A 86 14.89 -0.66 -6.39
CA TYR A 86 15.62 -1.90 -6.63
C TYR A 86 16.48 -1.71 -7.88
N SER A 87 17.72 -2.19 -7.87
CA SER A 87 18.48 -2.30 -9.11
C SER A 87 17.59 -3.04 -10.11
N PRO A 88 17.32 -2.47 -11.30
CA PRO A 88 16.65 -3.22 -12.33
C PRO A 88 17.59 -4.38 -12.62
N GLY A 89 17.20 -5.59 -12.20
CA GLY A 89 17.92 -6.79 -12.63
C GLY A 89 17.97 -6.83 -14.16
N SER A 90 18.69 -7.78 -14.74
CA SER A 90 18.70 -7.96 -16.19
C SER A 90 17.28 -8.23 -16.69
N ARG A 91 16.63 -7.19 -17.24
CA ARG A 91 15.40 -7.25 -18.01
C ARG A 91 15.73 -6.87 -19.44
#